data_AF-A0A957STQ3-F1
#
_entry.id   AF-A0A957STQ3-F1
#
_cell.length_a   1.000
_cell.length_b   1.000
_cell.length_c   1.000
_cell.angle_alpha   90.00
_cell.angle_beta   90.00
_cell.angle_gamma   90.00
#
_symmetry.space_group_name_H-M   'P 1'
#
loop_
_entity.id
_entity.type
_entity.pdbx_description
1 polymer ?
#
loop_
_entity_poly.entity_id
_entity_poly.type
_entity_poly.pdbx_seq_one_letter_code
_entity_poly.pdbx_strand_id
1 'polypeptide(L)'
;MKKNILIGFLLLLTSACTMPAATPQVESTSTQTPLPPPTTVSVTPSLVPTETTVPTPEPPPLYFTDEFVSSDPYWQFTQAAGSSAPVIDFNGSLQIDFKSPDTWMIGIHTAHTYENVLVAAKADISPDGSIGLICRYSEDGWYEFNISNGVYSLLFGSWLAPGVAKYVPIIIEENSAVSNSGEFSLFCEDTFLRAYAGEKLLRNIDVTNYGLTEGNAGVAAASFVDTLASAAFEWFTVSEK
;
A
#
# COMPACT_ATOMS: atom_id res chain seq x y z
N MET A 1 -30.51 -46.93 -8.71
CA MET A 1 -30.49 -47.36 -10.11
C MET A 1 -29.75 -46.31 -10.93
N LYS A 2 -28.64 -46.70 -11.56
CA LYS A 2 -27.74 -45.84 -12.34
C LYS A 2 -28.28 -45.65 -13.75
N LYS A 3 -28.14 -44.46 -14.33
CA LYS A 3 -28.15 -44.28 -15.79
C LYS A 3 -27.25 -43.10 -16.17
N ASN A 4 -26.03 -43.43 -16.57
CA ASN A 4 -25.08 -42.52 -17.19
C ASN A 4 -25.43 -42.40 -18.68
N ILE A 5 -25.56 -41.19 -19.21
CA ILE A 5 -25.66 -40.94 -20.65
C ILE A 5 -24.39 -40.20 -21.07
N LEU A 6 -23.58 -40.93 -21.84
CA LEU A 6 -22.38 -40.47 -22.53
C LEU A 6 -22.82 -39.96 -23.90
N ILE A 7 -22.62 -38.68 -24.20
CA ILE A 7 -22.76 -38.14 -25.56
C ILE A 7 -21.42 -37.53 -25.93
N GLY A 8 -20.71 -38.23 -26.80
CA GLY A 8 -19.59 -37.70 -27.56
C GLY A 8 -20.10 -36.94 -28.78
N PHE A 9 -19.42 -35.85 -29.13
CA PHE A 9 -19.54 -35.16 -30.40
C PHE A 9 -18.16 -34.59 -30.72
N LEU A 10 -17.39 -35.31 -31.54
CA LEU A 10 -17.21 -35.10 -32.97
C LEU A 10 -16.14 -34.03 -33.27
N LEU A 11 -14.94 -34.54 -33.57
CA LEU A 11 -13.80 -33.84 -34.16
C LEU A 11 -14.16 -33.22 -35.52
N LEU A 12 -13.81 -31.95 -35.72
CA LEU A 12 -13.64 -31.35 -37.04
C LEU A 12 -12.29 -30.64 -37.12
N LEU A 13 -11.49 -31.13 -38.06
CA LEU A 13 -10.19 -30.65 -38.52
C LEU A 13 -10.34 -29.45 -39.47
N THR A 14 -9.18 -28.86 -39.82
CA THR A 14 -8.88 -27.85 -40.86
C THR A 14 -8.99 -26.39 -40.37
N SER A 15 -8.05 -25.48 -40.62
CA SER A 15 -7.18 -25.30 -41.79
C SER A 15 -5.85 -24.63 -41.43
N ALA A 16 -4.80 -24.99 -42.18
CA ALA A 16 -3.48 -24.38 -42.18
C ALA A 16 -3.47 -23.09 -43.03
N CYS A 17 -2.68 -22.09 -42.61
CA CYS A 17 -2.18 -21.04 -43.48
C CYS A 17 -0.66 -20.90 -43.28
N THR A 18 0.07 -21.44 -44.26
CA THR A 18 1.48 -21.22 -44.54
C THR A 18 1.67 -20.00 -45.43
N MET A 19 2.77 -19.26 -45.25
CA MET A 19 3.64 -18.58 -46.25
C MET A 19 4.26 -17.29 -45.67
N PRO A 20 5.33 -16.72 -46.27
CA PRO A 20 6.55 -17.34 -46.79
C PRO A 20 7.82 -16.70 -46.19
N ALA A 21 8.93 -17.46 -46.22
CA ALA A 21 10.27 -17.00 -45.88
C ALA A 21 10.82 -16.04 -46.95
N ALA A 22 11.36 -14.89 -46.53
CA ALA A 22 12.17 -14.02 -47.37
C ALA A 22 13.66 -14.34 -47.18
N THR A 23 14.32 -14.59 -48.31
CA THR A 23 15.76 -14.84 -48.47
C THR A 23 16.63 -13.62 -48.11
N PRO A 24 17.91 -13.84 -47.72
CA PRO A 24 18.85 -12.77 -47.41
C PRO A 24 19.45 -12.14 -48.67
N GLN A 25 19.42 -10.82 -48.78
CA GLN A 25 20.15 -10.06 -49.79
C GLN A 25 21.45 -9.52 -49.18
N VAL A 26 22.57 -10.03 -49.67
CA VAL A 26 23.91 -9.46 -49.49
C VAL A 26 24.13 -8.47 -50.63
N GLU A 27 24.41 -7.20 -50.33
CA GLU A 27 24.92 -6.27 -51.35
C GLU A 27 25.88 -5.22 -50.80
N SER A 28 27.11 -5.32 -51.33
CA SER A 28 28.15 -4.33 -51.59
C SER A 28 28.49 -3.21 -50.61
N THR A 29 29.70 -3.35 -50.07
CA THR A 29 30.57 -2.30 -49.53
C THR A 29 30.95 -1.28 -50.61
N SER A 30 30.75 0.01 -50.32
CA SER A 30 31.34 1.14 -51.05
C SER A 30 32.33 1.87 -50.14
N THR A 31 33.59 1.88 -50.55
CA THR A 31 34.69 2.62 -49.92
C THR A 31 34.51 4.12 -50.19
N GLN A 32 34.28 4.90 -49.13
CA GLN A 32 34.29 6.36 -49.20
C GLN A 32 35.60 6.94 -48.63
N THR A 33 36.15 7.89 -49.38
CA THR A 33 37.36 8.67 -49.12
C THR A 33 37.22 9.59 -47.89
N PRO A 34 38.25 9.79 -47.04
CA PRO A 34 38.17 10.64 -45.86
C PRO A 34 38.09 12.14 -46.20
N LEU A 35 37.20 12.86 -45.50
CA LEU A 35 37.08 14.34 -45.50
C LEU A 35 38.10 14.96 -44.50
N PRO A 36 38.66 16.16 -44.77
CA PRO A 36 39.56 16.83 -43.82
C PRO A 36 38.87 17.24 -42.50
N PRO A 37 39.61 17.33 -41.39
CA PRO A 37 39.08 17.62 -40.06
C PRO A 37 38.62 19.09 -39.91
N PRO A 38 37.57 19.36 -39.11
CA PRO A 38 37.09 20.72 -38.84
C PRO A 38 37.96 21.44 -37.79
N THR A 39 38.17 22.74 -38.01
CA THR A 39 38.87 23.66 -37.10
C THR A 39 38.09 23.86 -35.80
N THR A 40 38.73 23.58 -34.65
CA THR A 40 38.17 23.80 -33.31
C THR A 40 38.18 25.29 -32.93
N VAL A 41 36.99 25.86 -32.71
CA VAL A 41 36.81 27.15 -32.02
C VAL A 41 36.75 26.93 -30.51
N SER A 42 37.60 27.65 -29.78
CA SER A 42 37.66 27.64 -28.31
C SER A 42 36.47 28.39 -27.72
N VAL A 43 35.62 27.69 -26.97
CA VAL A 43 34.47 28.25 -26.24
C VAL A 43 34.88 28.52 -24.79
N THR A 44 34.76 29.78 -24.37
CA THR A 44 34.91 30.25 -22.99
C THR A 44 33.88 29.56 -22.08
N PRO A 45 34.26 29.01 -20.91
CA PRO A 45 33.30 28.36 -20.01
C PRO A 45 32.34 29.39 -19.40
N SER A 46 31.04 29.21 -19.66
CA SER A 46 29.95 29.93 -19.00
C SER A 46 29.80 29.39 -17.57
N LEU A 47 29.74 30.29 -16.58
CA LEU A 47 29.49 29.91 -15.19
C LEU A 47 28.04 29.40 -15.07
N VAL A 48 27.90 28.10 -14.79
CA VAL A 48 26.60 27.47 -14.50
C VAL A 48 26.15 27.93 -13.11
N PRO A 49 24.90 28.39 -12.93
CA PRO A 49 24.39 28.75 -11.61
C PRO A 49 24.38 27.52 -10.68
N THR A 50 25.00 27.67 -9.51
CA THR A 50 24.96 26.67 -8.43
C THR A 50 23.52 26.47 -7.99
N GLU A 51 23.02 25.24 -8.08
CA GLU A 51 21.70 24.88 -7.55
C GLU A 51 21.68 25.07 -6.04
N THR A 52 20.78 25.94 -5.57
CA THR A 52 20.48 26.08 -4.15
C THR A 52 19.73 24.82 -3.70
N THR A 53 20.36 23.99 -2.88
CA THR A 53 19.71 22.81 -2.28
C THR A 53 18.63 23.27 -1.31
N VAL A 54 17.37 22.88 -1.57
CA VAL A 54 16.26 23.05 -0.63
C VAL A 54 16.56 22.20 0.61
N PRO A 55 16.42 22.74 1.84
CA PRO A 55 16.63 21.96 3.05
C PRO A 55 15.64 20.80 3.13
N THR A 56 16.14 19.59 3.38
CA THR A 56 15.31 18.43 3.73
C THR A 56 14.60 18.73 5.05
N PRO A 57 13.28 18.49 5.17
CA PRO A 57 12.55 18.73 6.41
C PRO A 57 13.08 17.85 7.54
N GLU A 58 13.11 18.38 8.76
CA GLU A 58 13.53 17.64 9.95
C GLU A 58 12.49 16.55 10.29
N PRO A 59 12.92 15.35 10.70
CA PRO A 59 11.98 14.30 11.12
C PRO A 59 11.23 14.68 12.39
N PRO A 60 9.98 14.23 12.57
CA PRO A 60 9.25 14.44 13.81
C PRO A 60 9.94 13.71 14.98
N PRO A 61 9.55 14.00 16.23
CA PRO A 61 9.99 13.21 17.38
C PRO A 61 9.63 11.72 17.22
N LEU A 62 10.36 10.84 17.92
CA LEU A 62 10.13 9.39 17.87
C LEU A 62 8.66 9.02 18.17
N TYR A 63 8.06 9.71 19.12
CA TYR A 63 6.64 9.60 19.47
C TYR A 63 5.96 10.92 19.15
N PHE A 64 4.85 10.87 18.42
CA PHE A 64 4.20 12.06 17.88
C PHE A 64 2.70 11.83 17.71
N THR A 65 1.99 12.94 17.54
CA THR A 65 0.62 12.97 17.04
C THR A 65 0.62 13.78 15.75
N ASP A 66 0.01 13.22 14.71
CA ASP A 66 -0.25 13.91 13.46
C ASP A 66 -1.76 14.18 13.33
N GLU A 67 -2.11 15.45 13.24
CA GLU A 67 -3.47 15.95 13.01
C GLU A 67 -3.71 16.27 11.52
N PHE A 68 -2.78 15.90 10.65
CA PHE A 68 -2.87 16.00 9.19
C PHE A 68 -3.21 17.43 8.71
N VAL A 69 -2.61 18.43 9.37
CA VAL A 69 -2.79 19.86 9.04
C VAL A 69 -2.26 20.19 7.65
N SER A 70 -1.22 19.48 7.21
CA SER A 70 -0.63 19.60 5.87
C SER A 70 0.02 18.29 5.46
N SER A 71 0.32 18.12 4.18
CA SER A 71 1.07 16.94 3.71
C SER A 71 2.46 16.91 4.32
N ASP A 72 2.83 15.78 4.92
CA ASP A 72 4.17 15.51 5.44
C ASP A 72 4.90 14.52 4.50
N PRO A 73 6.15 14.80 4.08
CA PRO A 73 6.93 13.91 3.23
C PRO A 73 7.28 12.54 3.84
N TYR A 74 7.10 12.34 5.14
CA TYR A 74 7.30 11.05 5.80
C TYR A 74 6.15 10.08 5.56
N TRP A 75 4.97 10.55 5.15
CA TRP A 75 3.87 9.68 4.75
C TRP A 75 4.05 9.16 3.32
N GLN A 76 4.04 7.84 3.18
CA GLN A 76 4.03 7.15 1.90
C GLN A 76 2.73 6.37 1.74
N PHE A 77 1.98 6.69 0.68
CA PHE A 77 0.70 6.04 0.38
C PHE A 77 0.84 5.08 -0.79
N THR A 78 0.39 3.85 -0.57
CA THR A 78 0.38 2.78 -1.57
C THR A 78 -1.01 2.19 -1.68
N GLN A 79 -1.51 2.15 -2.91
CA GLN A 79 -2.74 1.42 -3.22
C GLN A 79 -2.44 -0.07 -3.34
N ALA A 80 -3.19 -0.89 -2.59
CA ALA A 80 -3.23 -2.33 -2.72
C ALA A 80 -4.58 -2.74 -3.33
N ALA A 81 -4.58 -3.21 -4.58
CA ALA A 81 -5.80 -3.52 -5.35
C ALA A 81 -6.71 -2.30 -5.66
N GLY A 82 -7.80 -2.54 -6.40
CA GLY A 82 -8.68 -1.50 -6.95
C GLY A 82 -8.29 -1.05 -8.36
N SER A 83 -9.28 -0.57 -9.12
CA SER A 83 -9.08 -0.15 -10.52
C SER A 83 -8.72 1.32 -10.68
N SER A 84 -8.96 2.14 -9.64
CA SER A 84 -8.76 3.59 -9.66
C SER A 84 -8.05 4.05 -8.41
N ALA A 85 -7.06 4.93 -8.58
CA ALA A 85 -6.35 5.53 -7.45
C ALA A 85 -7.31 6.36 -6.57
N PRO A 86 -7.28 6.16 -5.24
CA PRO A 86 -7.95 7.06 -4.30
C PRO A 86 -7.38 8.48 -4.38
N VAL A 87 -8.21 9.45 -4.02
CA VAL A 87 -7.76 10.84 -3.82
C VAL A 87 -7.41 11.01 -2.34
N ILE A 88 -6.23 11.55 -2.09
CA ILE A 88 -5.71 11.78 -0.73
C ILE A 88 -5.59 13.29 -0.53
N ASP A 89 -6.16 13.78 0.58
CA ASP A 89 -6.13 15.20 0.95
C ASP A 89 -5.75 15.38 2.42
N PHE A 90 -5.05 16.46 2.72
CA PHE A 90 -4.60 16.86 4.06
C PHE A 90 -5.18 18.23 4.39
N ASN A 91 -6.26 18.25 5.17
CA ASN A 91 -6.97 19.48 5.51
C ASN A 91 -7.46 19.46 6.97
N GLY A 92 -6.51 19.30 7.89
CA GLY A 92 -6.80 19.08 9.32
C GLY A 92 -7.40 17.70 9.63
N SER A 93 -7.29 16.80 8.65
CA SER A 93 -7.60 15.38 8.69
C SER A 93 -6.99 14.75 7.43
N LEU A 94 -6.64 13.48 7.50
CA LEU A 94 -6.27 12.70 6.32
C LEU A 94 -7.55 12.13 5.71
N GLN A 95 -7.92 12.63 4.53
CA GLN A 95 -9.08 12.17 3.78
C GLN A 95 -8.65 11.24 2.66
N ILE A 96 -9.30 10.08 2.57
CA ILE A 96 -9.06 9.07 1.54
C ILE A 96 -10.39 8.79 0.84
N ASP A 97 -10.55 9.33 -0.37
CA ASP A 97 -11.71 9.09 -1.20
C ASP A 97 -11.47 7.97 -2.19
N PHE A 98 -12.15 6.85 -2.02
CA PHE A 98 -12.07 5.72 -2.95
C PHE A 98 -12.89 5.99 -4.21
N LYS A 99 -12.23 5.89 -5.37
CA LYS A 99 -12.86 6.09 -6.69
C LYS A 99 -13.24 4.77 -7.39
N SER A 100 -12.97 3.65 -6.73
CA SER A 100 -13.45 2.31 -7.09
C SER A 100 -13.77 1.50 -5.82
N PRO A 101 -14.70 0.52 -5.89
CA PRO A 101 -14.84 -0.49 -4.85
C PRO A 101 -13.59 -1.39 -4.80
N ASP A 102 -13.51 -2.26 -3.80
CA ASP A 102 -12.45 -3.26 -3.63
C ASP A 102 -11.03 -2.66 -3.72
N THR A 103 -10.86 -1.49 -3.09
CA THR A 103 -9.63 -0.72 -3.14
C THR A 103 -9.09 -0.58 -1.72
N TRP A 104 -7.85 -1.00 -1.48
CA TRP A 104 -7.16 -0.76 -0.21
C TRP A 104 -6.11 0.33 -0.39
N MET A 105 -5.99 1.20 0.61
CA MET A 105 -4.96 2.22 0.72
C MET A 105 -4.18 1.98 2.01
N ILE A 106 -2.86 1.96 1.89
CA ILE A 106 -1.92 1.83 2.99
C ILE A 106 -1.13 3.13 3.07
N GLY A 107 -1.17 3.81 4.21
CA GLY A 107 -0.32 4.95 4.52
C GLY A 107 0.71 4.54 5.57
N ILE A 108 2.01 4.66 5.26
CA ILE A 108 3.11 4.33 6.17
C ILE A 108 3.89 5.60 6.49
N HIS A 109 4.12 5.85 7.78
CA HIS A 109 4.97 6.94 8.23
C HIS A 109 6.41 6.44 8.38
N THR A 110 7.32 6.99 7.57
CA THR A 110 8.66 6.44 7.34
C THR A 110 9.78 7.06 8.18
N ALA A 111 9.47 8.05 9.03
CA ALA A 111 10.49 8.74 9.82
C ALA A 111 11.24 7.83 10.80
N HIS A 112 10.55 6.83 11.37
CA HIS A 112 11.07 5.98 12.45
C HIS A 112 10.57 4.53 12.33
N THR A 113 11.35 3.60 12.87
CA THR A 113 10.98 2.20 13.06
C THR A 113 10.77 1.90 14.55
N TYR A 114 9.90 0.92 14.85
CA TYR A 114 9.47 0.61 16.19
C TYR A 114 9.44 -0.89 16.44
N GLU A 115 10.05 -1.34 17.54
CA GLU A 115 9.89 -2.70 18.07
C GLU A 115 8.59 -2.81 18.87
N ASN A 116 8.50 -2.02 19.94
CA ASN A 116 7.37 -1.96 20.86
C ASN A 116 6.69 -0.59 20.78
N VAL A 117 5.41 -0.56 20.41
CA VAL A 117 4.69 0.69 20.13
C VAL A 117 3.18 0.56 20.28
N LEU A 118 2.55 1.57 20.87
CA LEU A 118 1.12 1.81 20.74
C LEU A 118 0.89 2.76 19.56
N VAL A 119 0.11 2.30 18.59
CA VAL A 119 -0.44 3.15 17.54
C VAL A 119 -1.93 3.34 17.80
N ALA A 120 -2.42 4.56 17.64
CA ALA A 120 -3.82 4.90 17.84
C ALA A 120 -4.30 5.88 16.78
N ALA A 121 -5.59 5.84 16.48
CA ALA A 121 -6.23 6.82 15.62
C ALA A 121 -7.66 7.08 16.07
N LYS A 122 -8.16 8.26 15.70
CA LYS A 122 -9.59 8.55 15.61
C LYS A 122 -9.94 8.72 14.14
N ALA A 123 -10.85 7.90 13.66
CA ALA A 123 -11.24 7.93 12.26
C ALA A 123 -12.71 7.56 12.07
N ASP A 124 -13.21 7.86 10.88
CA ASP A 124 -14.50 7.40 10.40
C ASP A 124 -14.44 6.94 8.94
N ILE A 125 -15.39 6.09 8.56
CA ILE A 125 -15.59 5.66 7.18
C ILE A 125 -17.08 5.57 6.84
N SER A 126 -17.42 6.02 5.63
CA SER A 126 -18.79 6.10 5.15
C SER A 126 -18.87 5.87 3.63
N PRO A 127 -19.96 5.29 3.10
CA PRO A 127 -21.05 4.65 3.84
C PRO A 127 -20.68 3.25 4.36
N ASP A 128 -19.69 2.60 3.73
CA ASP A 128 -19.21 1.27 4.09
C ASP A 128 -17.74 1.10 3.70
N GLY A 129 -16.99 0.27 4.42
CA GLY A 129 -15.57 0.04 4.25
C GLY A 129 -14.88 -0.33 5.55
N SER A 130 -13.55 -0.34 5.55
CA SER A 130 -12.75 -0.48 6.77
C SER A 130 -11.75 0.65 6.96
N ILE A 131 -11.48 0.97 8.23
CA ILE A 131 -10.36 1.79 8.68
C ILE A 131 -9.47 0.95 9.59
N GLY A 132 -8.18 1.23 9.60
CA GLY A 132 -7.22 0.38 10.26
C GLY A 132 -5.92 1.06 10.64
N LEU A 133 -5.16 0.34 11.47
CA LEU A 133 -3.84 0.71 11.97
C LEU A 133 -2.83 -0.33 11.53
N ILE A 134 -1.63 0.14 11.22
CA ILE A 134 -0.49 -0.67 10.82
C ILE A 134 0.63 -0.51 11.84
N CYS A 135 1.25 -1.63 12.21
CA CYS A 135 2.51 -1.63 12.93
C CYS A 135 3.49 -2.64 12.33
N ARG A 136 4.78 -2.44 12.63
CA ARG A 136 5.88 -3.30 12.19
C ARG A 136 5.90 -3.50 10.67
N TYR A 137 5.58 -2.45 9.92
CA TYR A 137 5.68 -2.49 8.47
C TYR A 137 7.14 -2.57 8.03
N SER A 138 7.45 -3.57 7.21
CA SER A 138 8.76 -3.84 6.64
C SER A 138 8.62 -4.53 5.28
N GLU A 139 9.74 -4.88 4.65
CA GLU A 139 9.73 -5.67 3.41
C GLU A 139 9.16 -7.08 3.62
N ASP A 140 9.27 -7.64 4.83
CA ASP A 140 8.79 -8.98 5.16
C ASP A 140 7.27 -9.02 5.40
N GLY A 141 6.65 -7.88 5.68
CA GLY A 141 5.22 -7.75 5.92
C GLY A 141 4.88 -6.71 6.98
N TRP A 142 3.62 -6.77 7.43
CA TRP A 142 3.09 -5.89 8.49
C TRP A 142 1.96 -6.57 9.25
N TYR A 143 1.67 -6.06 10.45
CA TYR A 143 0.43 -6.34 11.14
C TYR A 143 -0.58 -5.23 10.89
N GLU A 144 -1.82 -5.62 10.61
CA GLU A 144 -2.90 -4.68 10.32
C GLU A 144 -4.10 -4.99 11.21
N PHE A 145 -4.56 -3.98 11.94
CA PHE A 145 -5.78 -4.02 12.74
C PHE A 145 -6.85 -3.20 12.03
N ASN A 146 -7.92 -3.85 11.57
CA ASN A 146 -9.04 -3.19 10.90
C ASN A 146 -10.32 -3.27 11.71
N ILE A 147 -11.14 -2.24 11.57
CA ILE A 147 -12.51 -2.18 12.07
C ILE A 147 -13.49 -1.85 10.93
N SER A 148 -14.64 -2.51 10.94
CA SER A 148 -15.74 -2.28 10.00
C SER A 148 -17.03 -2.89 10.53
N ASN A 149 -18.11 -2.12 10.62
CA ASN A 149 -19.49 -2.56 10.88
C ASN A 149 -19.65 -3.60 12.01
N GLY A 150 -19.04 -3.36 13.16
CA GLY A 150 -19.13 -4.31 14.29
C GLY A 150 -18.26 -5.55 14.14
N VAL A 151 -17.40 -5.61 13.13
CA VAL A 151 -16.38 -6.63 12.92
C VAL A 151 -15.01 -5.99 13.08
N TYR A 152 -14.09 -6.70 13.71
CA TYR A 152 -12.68 -6.36 13.69
C TYR A 152 -11.84 -7.52 13.17
N SER A 153 -10.69 -7.20 12.59
CA SER A 153 -9.72 -8.21 12.14
C SER A 153 -8.31 -7.82 12.50
N LEU A 154 -7.50 -8.80 12.90
CA LEU A 154 -6.05 -8.70 12.87
C LEU A 154 -5.54 -9.54 11.71
N LEU A 155 -4.74 -8.91 10.86
CA LEU A 155 -4.22 -9.51 9.63
C LEU A 155 -2.70 -9.45 9.65
N PHE A 156 -2.09 -10.44 9.02
CA PHE A 156 -0.71 -10.35 8.55
C PHE A 156 -0.74 -10.00 7.07
N GLY A 157 -0.22 -8.83 6.72
CA GLY A 157 -0.08 -8.35 5.35
C GLY A 157 1.33 -8.59 4.82
N SER A 158 1.46 -8.86 3.53
CA SER A 158 2.74 -9.00 2.82
C SER A 158 2.58 -8.65 1.35
N TRP A 159 3.63 -8.14 0.71
CA TRP A 159 3.58 -7.86 -0.72
C TRP A 159 3.83 -9.13 -1.54
N LEU A 160 2.95 -9.41 -2.50
CA LEU A 160 3.19 -10.43 -3.54
C LEU A 160 3.92 -9.84 -4.75
N ALA A 161 3.60 -8.59 -5.06
CA ALA A 161 4.17 -7.77 -6.11
C ALA A 161 3.87 -6.29 -5.79
N PRO A 162 4.51 -5.32 -6.48
CA PRO A 162 4.16 -3.91 -6.32
C PRO A 162 2.65 -3.67 -6.51
N GLY A 163 2.00 -3.08 -5.50
CA GLY A 163 0.56 -2.80 -5.51
C GLY A 163 -0.36 -4.01 -5.30
N VAL A 164 0.19 -5.20 -5.02
CA VAL A 164 -0.57 -6.43 -4.78
C VAL A 164 -0.19 -7.01 -3.43
N ALA A 165 -1.05 -6.79 -2.44
CA ALA A 165 -0.90 -7.34 -1.10
C ALA A 165 -1.57 -8.72 -0.97
N LYS A 166 -0.99 -9.58 -0.14
CA LYS A 166 -1.61 -10.79 0.40
C LYS A 166 -1.89 -10.58 1.87
N TYR A 167 -3.12 -10.84 2.27
CA TYR A 167 -3.53 -10.85 3.67
C TYR A 167 -3.78 -12.28 4.14
N VAL A 168 -3.22 -12.60 5.31
CA VAL A 168 -3.52 -13.83 6.05
C VAL A 168 -4.25 -13.41 7.33
N PRO A 169 -5.53 -13.81 7.50
CA PRO A 169 -6.23 -13.54 8.74
C PRO A 169 -5.55 -14.21 9.93
N ILE A 170 -5.25 -13.42 10.95
CA ILE A 170 -4.87 -13.91 12.28
C ILE A 170 -6.16 -14.16 13.07
N ILE A 171 -7.07 -13.19 13.05
CA ILE A 171 -8.40 -13.29 13.64
C ILE A 171 -9.39 -12.38 12.91
N ILE A 172 -10.66 -12.79 12.89
CA ILE A 172 -11.80 -11.97 12.46
C ILE A 172 -12.95 -12.29 13.43
N GLU A 173 -13.47 -11.30 14.12
CA GLU A 173 -14.51 -11.47 15.14
C GLU A 173 -15.51 -10.32 15.14
N GLU A 174 -16.76 -10.63 15.48
CA GLU A 174 -17.80 -9.63 15.75
C GLU A 174 -17.66 -9.08 17.19
N ASN A 175 -17.81 -7.77 17.35
CA ASN A 175 -17.84 -7.11 18.65
C ASN A 175 -18.68 -5.83 18.59
N SER A 176 -19.70 -5.73 19.44
CA SER A 176 -20.60 -4.57 19.47
C SER A 176 -19.94 -3.25 19.92
N ALA A 177 -18.70 -3.29 20.41
CA ALA A 177 -17.93 -2.09 20.71
C ALA A 177 -17.25 -1.47 19.48
N VAL A 178 -17.29 -2.17 18.33
CA VAL A 178 -16.66 -1.74 17.09
C VAL A 178 -17.70 -1.04 16.21
N SER A 179 -17.34 0.10 15.64
CA SER A 179 -18.16 0.90 14.73
C SER A 179 -17.30 1.44 13.57
N ASN A 180 -17.94 1.97 12.53
CA ASN A 180 -17.24 2.64 11.41
C ASN A 180 -16.67 4.01 11.78
N SER A 181 -16.75 4.40 13.04
CA SER A 181 -16.25 5.66 13.54
C SER A 181 -15.86 5.52 15.00
N GLY A 182 -14.76 6.17 15.39
CA GLY A 182 -14.33 6.24 16.77
C GLY A 182 -12.82 6.14 16.93
N GLU A 183 -12.42 5.99 18.18
CA GLU A 183 -11.04 5.78 18.58
C GLU A 183 -10.74 4.29 18.66
N PHE A 184 -9.55 3.90 18.20
CA PHE A 184 -9.09 2.53 18.24
C PHE A 184 -7.56 2.52 18.27
N SER A 185 -7.00 1.46 18.82
CA SER A 185 -5.55 1.35 19.00
C SER A 185 -5.05 -0.08 18.88
N LEU A 186 -3.78 -0.19 18.50
CA LEU A 186 -3.05 -1.44 18.36
C LEU A 186 -1.71 -1.28 19.08
N PHE A 187 -1.49 -2.09 20.12
CA PHE A 187 -0.21 -2.20 20.78
C PHE A 187 0.53 -3.43 20.26
N CYS A 188 1.64 -3.21 19.59
CA CYS A 188 2.59 -4.24 19.17
C CYS A 188 3.70 -4.31 20.23
N GLU A 189 3.69 -5.35 21.07
CA GLU A 189 4.59 -5.52 22.22
C GLU A 189 5.20 -6.92 22.17
N ASP A 190 6.51 -7.01 22.00
CA ASP A 190 7.27 -8.26 21.90
C ASP A 190 6.67 -9.18 20.84
N THR A 191 6.03 -10.27 21.22
CA THR A 191 5.33 -11.19 20.30
C THR A 191 3.80 -11.10 20.41
N PHE A 192 3.26 -10.05 21.03
CA PHE A 192 1.83 -9.87 21.24
C PHE A 192 1.28 -8.67 20.47
N LEU A 193 0.07 -8.84 19.94
CA LEU A 193 -0.78 -7.75 19.47
C LEU A 193 -1.95 -7.56 20.43
N ARG A 194 -2.13 -6.34 20.92
CA ARG A 194 -3.31 -5.95 21.72
C ARG A 194 -4.14 -4.92 20.98
N ALA A 195 -5.36 -5.30 20.62
CA ALA A 195 -6.28 -4.46 19.87
C ALA A 195 -7.36 -3.88 20.79
N TYR A 196 -7.67 -2.60 20.63
CA TYR A 196 -8.63 -1.87 21.44
C TYR A 196 -9.62 -1.09 20.57
N ALA A 197 -10.86 -0.99 21.05
CA ALA A 197 -11.84 0.00 20.58
C ALA A 197 -12.14 0.96 21.74
N GLY A 198 -11.75 2.22 21.60
CA GLY A 198 -11.59 3.15 22.71
C GLY A 198 -10.70 2.54 23.80
N GLU A 199 -11.18 2.52 25.04
CA GLU A 199 -10.48 1.93 26.18
C GLU A 199 -10.71 0.41 26.33
N LYS A 200 -11.58 -0.19 25.51
CA LYS A 200 -11.95 -1.61 25.66
C LYS A 200 -10.97 -2.51 24.90
N LEU A 201 -10.26 -3.36 25.65
CA LEU A 201 -9.48 -4.45 25.06
C LEU A 201 -10.41 -5.42 24.31
N LEU A 202 -10.18 -5.56 23.01
CA LEU A 202 -10.87 -6.53 22.16
C LEU A 202 -10.14 -7.88 22.18
N ARG A 203 -8.81 -7.83 21.99
CA ARG A 203 -7.98 -9.02 21.89
C ARG A 203 -6.56 -8.79 22.35
N ASN A 204 -5.98 -9.83 22.94
CA ASN A 204 -4.54 -10.00 23.12
C ASN A 204 -4.14 -11.32 22.44
N ILE A 205 -3.23 -11.30 21.47
CA ILE A 205 -2.88 -12.47 20.67
C ILE A 205 -1.37 -12.60 20.46
N ASP A 206 -0.85 -13.81 20.61
CA ASP A 206 0.53 -14.15 20.31
C ASP A 206 0.70 -14.35 18.79
N VAL A 207 1.63 -13.59 18.21
CA VAL A 207 1.97 -13.57 16.79
C VAL A 207 3.39 -14.06 16.50
N THR A 208 4.00 -14.80 17.44
CA THR A 208 5.36 -15.38 17.28
C THR A 208 5.55 -16.10 15.93
N ASN A 209 4.52 -16.80 15.43
CA ASN A 209 4.59 -17.55 14.18
C ASN A 209 4.71 -16.68 12.91
N TYR A 210 4.49 -15.36 13.01
CA TYR A 210 4.59 -14.42 11.89
C TYR A 210 5.95 -13.68 11.85
N GLY A 211 6.69 -13.64 12.95
CA GLY A 211 8.10 -13.27 12.97
C GLY A 211 8.47 -11.79 12.79
N LEU A 212 7.51 -10.87 12.74
CA LEU A 212 7.82 -9.43 12.62
C LEU A 212 8.20 -8.86 13.99
N THR A 213 9.40 -8.29 14.11
CA THR A 213 9.92 -7.75 15.38
C THR A 213 9.93 -6.23 15.43
N GLU A 214 10.13 -5.56 14.30
CA GLU A 214 10.15 -4.11 14.19
C GLU A 214 9.63 -3.62 12.85
N GLY A 215 9.35 -2.32 12.75
CA GLY A 215 9.07 -1.67 11.47
C GLY A 215 8.35 -0.34 11.63
N ASN A 216 7.95 0.25 10.51
CA ASN A 216 7.22 1.52 10.51
C ASN A 216 5.78 1.33 11.00
N ALA A 217 5.14 2.46 11.30
CA ALA A 217 3.75 2.54 11.75
C ALA A 217 2.91 3.31 10.73
N GLY A 218 1.59 3.10 10.74
CA GLY A 218 0.73 3.76 9.78
C GLY A 218 -0.75 3.47 9.92
N VAL A 219 -1.49 3.81 8.87
CA VAL A 219 -2.94 3.68 8.75
C VAL A 219 -3.30 2.87 7.52
N ALA A 220 -4.46 2.22 7.56
CA ALA A 220 -5.06 1.53 6.44
C ALA A 220 -6.50 1.97 6.25
N ALA A 221 -6.98 2.01 5.01
CA ALA A 221 -8.38 2.18 4.72
C ALA A 221 -8.77 1.36 3.49
N ALA A 222 -10.02 0.90 3.42
CA ALA A 222 -10.50 0.15 2.28
C ALA A 222 -11.96 0.44 1.95
N SER A 223 -12.27 0.46 0.65
CA SER A 223 -13.64 0.33 0.14
C SER A 223 -13.99 -1.13 -0.10
N PHE A 224 -15.25 -1.49 0.15
CA PHE A 224 -15.77 -2.84 -0.11
C PHE A 224 -16.65 -2.89 -1.35
N VAL A 225 -17.12 -4.11 -1.66
CA VAL A 225 -17.88 -4.46 -2.86
C VAL A 225 -19.06 -3.51 -3.06
N ASP A 226 -19.19 -3.02 -4.30
CA ASP A 226 -20.31 -2.19 -4.77
C ASP A 226 -20.49 -0.80 -4.10
N THR A 227 -19.56 -0.36 -3.24
CA THR A 227 -19.63 0.95 -2.59
C THR A 227 -18.36 1.76 -2.78
N LEU A 228 -18.52 3.01 -3.23
CA LEU A 228 -17.49 4.02 -3.03
C LEU A 228 -17.53 4.47 -1.58
N ALA A 229 -16.36 4.68 -0.99
CA ALA A 229 -16.22 5.05 0.40
C ALA A 229 -15.32 6.26 0.53
N SER A 230 -15.48 6.99 1.62
CA SER A 230 -14.56 8.02 2.08
C SER A 230 -14.18 7.70 3.52
N ALA A 231 -12.88 7.61 3.77
CA ALA A 231 -12.31 7.49 5.11
C ALA A 231 -11.71 8.82 5.53
N ALA A 232 -11.87 9.19 6.79
CA ALA A 232 -11.26 10.37 7.39
C ALA A 232 -10.55 9.99 8.69
N PHE A 233 -9.26 10.28 8.80
CA PHE A 233 -8.51 10.18 10.05
C PHE A 233 -8.34 11.59 10.60
N GLU A 234 -8.92 11.84 11.77
CA GLU A 234 -8.79 13.13 12.48
C GLU A 234 -7.37 13.28 13.04
N TRP A 235 -6.85 12.21 13.63
CA TRP A 235 -5.49 12.15 14.11
C TRP A 235 -4.95 10.73 14.10
N PHE A 236 -3.61 10.64 14.06
CA PHE A 236 -2.83 9.42 14.26
C PHE A 236 -1.76 9.68 15.31
N THR A 237 -1.60 8.76 16.26
CA THR A 237 -0.63 8.88 17.36
C THR A 237 0.25 7.65 17.43
N VAL A 238 1.53 7.88 17.70
CA VAL A 238 2.53 6.87 18.03
C VAL A 238 3.08 7.15 19.42
N SER A 239 2.95 6.20 20.35
CA SER A 239 3.43 6.33 21.74
C SER A 239 4.13 5.06 22.22
N GLU A 240 4.87 5.18 23.33
CA GLU A 240 5.51 4.05 24.01
C GLU A 240 4.48 3.09 24.64
N LYS A 241 3.30 3.60 25.00
CA LYS A 241 2.21 2.90 25.68
C LYS A 241 0.84 3.47 25.39
#